data_AF-A0A2U3P492-F1
#
_entry.id   AF-A0A2U3P492-F1
#
_cell.length_a   1.000
_cell.length_b   1.000
_cell.length_c   1.000
_cell.angle_alpha   90.00
_cell.angle_beta   90.00
_cell.angle_gamma   90.00
#
_symmetry.space_group_name_H-M   'P 1'
#
loop_
_entity.id
_entity.type
_entity.pdbx_description
1 polymer ?
#
loop_
_entity_poly.entity_id
_entity_poly.type
_entity_poly.pdbx_seq_one_letter_code
_entity_poly.pdbx_strand_id
1 'polypeptide(L)'
;VAPDVIRDTAVVNTLPVATFPAHAPTSLIADGALCATWVPGASGYSGVTLQTGALPPVPGGRAPVMLSQADGHGPALDAVYLPPGRSAYVRAEGHVGARYLIVDTGVRFAIHDDDAARDLGLPPAVTAIPLPLLAALPAGPELSKANASVARDTVATAR
;
A
#
# COMPACT_ATOMS: atom_id res chain seq x y z
N VAL A 1 -30.86 34.03 18.66
CA VAL A 1 -32.22 33.66 18.22
C VAL A 1 -32.86 32.86 19.35
N ALA A 2 -34.11 33.14 19.69
CA ALA A 2 -34.79 32.40 20.75
C ALA A 2 -35.15 30.97 20.25
N PRO A 3 -35.06 29.92 21.11
CA PRO A 3 -35.23 28.53 20.68
C PRO A 3 -36.59 28.20 20.07
N ASP A 4 -37.65 28.89 20.51
CA ASP A 4 -39.01 28.82 19.99
C ASP A 4 -39.09 29.26 18.52
N VAL A 5 -38.38 30.33 18.15
CA VAL A 5 -38.31 30.81 16.76
C VAL A 5 -37.56 29.82 15.84
N ILE A 6 -36.55 29.11 16.37
CA ILE A 6 -35.80 28.09 15.61
C ILE A 6 -36.70 26.88 15.30
N ARG A 7 -37.54 26.47 16.25
CA ARG A 7 -38.42 25.30 16.12
C ARG A 7 -39.45 25.45 15.00
N ASP A 8 -39.96 26.66 14.81
CA ASP A 8 -40.99 26.95 13.81
C ASP A 8 -40.41 27.32 12.43
N THR A 9 -39.08 27.27 12.27
CA THR A 9 -38.39 27.58 11.02
C THR A 9 -38.00 26.30 10.27
N ALA A 10 -38.24 26.26 8.96
CA ALA A 10 -37.80 25.15 8.11
C ALA A 10 -36.25 25.12 8.00
N VAL A 11 -35.63 24.01 8.38
CA VAL A 11 -34.20 23.78 8.17
C VAL A 11 -33.96 23.47 6.70
N VAL A 12 -33.17 24.32 6.03
CA VAL A 12 -32.82 24.12 4.62
C VAL A 12 -31.31 23.96 4.48
N ASN A 13 -30.87 22.78 4.03
CA ASN A 13 -29.45 22.46 3.81
C ASN A 13 -29.09 22.64 2.34
N THR A 14 -29.29 23.85 1.78
CA THR A 14 -28.95 24.14 0.38
C THR A 14 -27.45 24.23 0.14
N LEU A 15 -26.66 24.59 1.16
CA LEU A 15 -25.21 24.70 1.06
C LEU A 15 -24.52 23.43 1.61
N PRO A 16 -23.57 22.83 0.86
CA PRO A 16 -22.87 21.61 1.27
C PRO A 16 -21.74 21.91 2.26
N VAL A 17 -22.07 22.42 3.44
CA VAL A 17 -21.10 22.82 4.48
C VAL A 17 -20.71 21.68 5.43
N ALA A 18 -21.33 20.52 5.31
CA ALA A 18 -21.06 19.38 6.17
C ALA A 18 -19.67 18.74 5.98
N THR A 19 -18.93 19.12 4.93
CA THR A 19 -17.56 18.65 4.66
C THR A 19 -16.50 19.44 5.42
N PHE A 20 -16.84 20.60 5.99
CA PHE A 20 -15.90 21.37 6.80
C PHE A 20 -15.70 20.72 8.18
N PRO A 21 -14.48 20.79 8.74
CA PRO A 21 -14.25 20.32 10.09
C PRO A 21 -15.07 21.15 11.09
N ALA A 22 -15.61 20.47 12.11
CA ALA A 22 -16.40 21.12 13.17
C ALA A 22 -15.58 22.13 14.01
N HIS A 23 -14.26 22.01 14.00
CA HIS A 23 -13.33 22.88 14.69
C HIS A 23 -12.26 23.38 13.74
N ALA A 24 -11.78 24.61 13.98
CA ALA A 24 -10.63 25.14 13.25
C ALA A 24 -9.44 24.19 13.45
N PRO A 25 -8.78 23.73 12.37
CA PRO A 25 -7.63 22.85 12.50
C PRO A 25 -6.48 23.58 13.19
N THR A 26 -5.82 22.91 14.13
CA THR A 26 -4.54 23.40 14.66
C THR A 26 -3.46 23.14 13.61
N SER A 27 -2.69 24.16 13.26
CA SER A 27 -1.56 23.97 12.34
C SER A 27 -0.53 23.06 12.98
N LEU A 28 -0.38 21.86 12.44
CA LEU A 28 0.73 20.97 12.75
C LEU A 28 1.90 21.41 11.88
N ILE A 29 2.77 22.29 12.41
CA ILE A 29 4.11 22.45 11.83
C ILE A 29 4.89 21.22 12.28
N ALA A 30 4.87 20.19 11.44
CA ALA A 30 5.57 18.94 11.72
C ALA A 30 6.98 19.03 11.14
N ASP A 31 7.99 19.23 12.00
CA ASP A 31 9.36 18.85 11.67
C ASP A 31 9.42 17.31 11.71
N GLY A 32 9.16 16.65 10.58
CA GLY A 32 9.16 15.18 10.52
C GLY A 32 8.41 14.56 9.34
N ALA A 33 8.17 13.26 9.45
CA ALA A 33 7.48 12.46 8.46
C ALA A 33 5.95 12.56 8.63
N LEU A 34 5.25 12.76 7.50
CA LEU A 34 3.81 12.51 7.39
C LEU A 34 3.60 11.08 6.90
N CYS A 35 2.91 10.28 7.69
CA CYS A 35 2.61 8.88 7.42
C CYS A 35 1.12 8.71 7.10
N ALA A 36 0.83 7.97 6.03
CA ALA A 36 -0.52 7.51 5.72
C ALA A 36 -0.58 6.00 5.94
N THR A 37 -1.36 5.57 6.94
CA THR A 37 -1.53 4.17 7.30
C THR A 37 -2.85 3.67 6.78
N TRP A 38 -2.81 2.73 5.84
CA TRP A 38 -4.00 2.01 5.40
C TRP A 38 -4.30 0.86 6.36
N VAL A 39 -5.57 0.75 6.77
CA VAL A 39 -6.05 -0.33 7.61
C VAL A 39 -7.16 -1.07 6.86
N PRO A 40 -7.04 -2.40 6.67
CA PRO A 40 -8.11 -3.19 6.09
C PRO A 40 -9.38 -3.08 6.95
N GLY A 41 -10.50 -2.78 6.32
CA GLY A 41 -11.80 -2.71 6.99
C GLY A 41 -12.36 -4.09 7.32
N ALA A 42 -12.81 -4.31 8.57
CA ALA A 42 -13.49 -5.54 8.96
C ALA A 42 -14.84 -5.77 8.23
N SER A 43 -15.44 -4.71 7.67
CA SER A 43 -16.76 -4.72 7.03
C SER A 43 -16.75 -4.23 5.57
N GLY A 44 -15.59 -4.24 4.91
CA GLY A 44 -15.44 -3.77 3.52
C GLY A 44 -15.21 -2.26 3.38
N TYR A 45 -15.12 -1.52 4.48
CA TYR A 45 -14.70 -0.11 4.50
C TYR A 45 -13.25 0.00 4.93
N SER A 46 -12.33 0.09 3.98
CA SER A 46 -10.94 0.43 4.27
C SER A 46 -10.81 1.90 4.69
N GLY A 47 -9.96 2.17 5.69
CA GLY A 47 -9.67 3.53 6.14
C GLY A 47 -8.20 3.89 5.91
N VAL A 48 -7.93 5.18 5.74
CA VAL A 48 -6.58 5.75 5.81
C VAL A 48 -6.51 6.64 7.04
N THR A 49 -5.52 6.38 7.90
CA THR A 49 -5.20 7.24 9.04
C THR A 49 -3.94 8.05 8.70
N LEU A 50 -3.99 9.36 8.92
CA LEU A 50 -2.83 10.23 8.77
C LEU A 50 -2.19 10.45 10.15
N GLN A 51 -0.86 10.30 10.21
CA GLN A 51 -0.08 10.43 11.43
C GLN A 51 1.19 11.22 11.13
N THR A 52 1.62 12.07 12.07
CA THR A 52 2.89 12.80 11.98
C THR A 52 3.84 12.28 13.05
N GLY A 53 5.13 12.14 12.72
CA GLY A 53 6.15 11.73 13.68
C GLY A 53 7.56 12.06 13.20
N ALA A 54 8.55 11.98 14.09
CA ALA A 54 9.93 12.30 13.74
C ALA A 54 10.54 11.31 12.72
N LEU A 55 10.08 10.06 12.72
CA LEU A 55 10.59 8.98 11.86
C LEU A 55 9.43 8.13 11.31
N PRO A 56 9.61 7.47 10.15
CA PRO A 56 8.68 6.47 9.65
C PRO A 56 8.48 5.32 10.66
N PRO A 57 7.30 4.68 10.70
CA PRO A 57 6.96 3.64 11.68
C PRO A 57 7.61 2.27 11.37
N VAL A 58 8.93 2.26 11.24
CA VAL A 58 9.73 1.03 11.08
C VAL A 58 10.15 0.54 12.47
N PRO A 59 10.05 -0.76 12.78
CA PRO A 59 10.49 -1.29 14.08
C PRO A 59 11.96 -0.94 14.35
N GLY A 60 12.27 -0.59 15.61
CA GLY A 60 13.62 -0.18 16.01
C GLY A 60 14.70 -1.21 15.66
N GLY A 61 15.88 -0.73 15.25
CA GLY A 61 17.01 -1.56 14.83
C GLY A 61 16.83 -2.22 13.45
N ARG A 62 15.81 -1.82 12.69
CA ARG A 62 15.58 -2.29 11.31
C ARG A 62 15.67 -1.12 10.34
N ALA A 63 16.09 -1.41 9.10
CA ALA A 63 16.23 -0.43 8.04
C ALA A 63 15.36 -0.83 6.84
N PRO A 64 14.69 0.14 6.19
CA PRO A 64 14.10 -0.06 4.87
C PRO A 64 15.15 -0.44 3.83
N VAL A 65 14.71 -1.16 2.79
CA VAL A 65 15.48 -1.39 1.57
C VAL A 65 15.25 -0.22 0.63
N MET A 66 16.35 0.40 0.16
CA MET A 66 16.30 1.40 -0.91
C MET A 66 15.95 0.72 -2.23
N LEU A 67 14.98 1.28 -2.95
CA LEU A 67 14.50 0.76 -4.21
C LEU A 67 15.36 1.24 -5.37
N SER A 68 15.39 0.46 -6.46
CA SER A 68 16.14 0.79 -7.68
C SER A 68 15.64 2.04 -8.40
N GLN A 69 14.39 2.42 -8.15
CA GLN A 69 13.71 3.57 -8.76
C GLN A 69 13.77 4.83 -7.88
N ALA A 70 14.48 4.78 -6.75
CA ALA A 70 14.55 5.91 -5.82
C ALA A 70 15.04 7.18 -6.52
N ASP A 71 14.32 8.27 -6.33
CA ASP A 71 14.57 9.60 -6.90
C ASP A 71 14.58 10.72 -5.85
N GLY A 72 14.44 10.38 -4.58
CA GLY A 72 14.55 11.28 -3.44
C GLY A 72 13.33 12.19 -3.29
N HIS A 73 13.36 13.35 -3.95
CA HIS A 73 12.25 14.31 -3.86
C HIS A 73 11.30 14.20 -5.05
N GLY A 74 11.51 13.22 -5.93
CA GLY A 74 10.63 12.96 -7.05
C GLY A 74 9.41 12.11 -6.64
N PRO A 75 8.59 11.72 -7.62
CA PRO A 75 7.37 10.96 -7.36
C PRO A 75 7.60 9.47 -7.10
N ALA A 76 8.80 8.95 -7.33
CA ALA A 76 9.06 7.53 -7.18
C ALA A 76 9.12 7.11 -5.70
N LEU A 77 8.73 5.87 -5.44
CA LEU A 77 8.91 5.31 -4.11
C LEU A 77 10.39 4.99 -3.89
N ASP A 78 10.98 5.61 -2.87
CA ASP A 78 12.41 5.48 -2.57
C ASP A 78 12.78 4.23 -1.78
N ALA A 79 11.94 3.83 -0.84
CA ALA A 79 12.28 2.76 0.09
C ALA A 79 11.04 1.98 0.54
N VAL A 80 11.25 0.70 0.83
CA VAL A 80 10.21 -0.21 1.34
C VAL A 80 10.77 -0.98 2.53
N TYR A 81 9.91 -1.22 3.51
CA TYR A 81 10.24 -2.10 4.61
C TYR A 81 9.30 -3.31 4.63
N LEU A 82 9.89 -4.49 4.53
CA LEU A 82 9.27 -5.77 4.86
C LEU A 82 10.28 -6.55 5.73
N PRO A 83 9.86 -7.37 6.71
CA PRO A 83 10.81 -8.15 7.47
C PRO A 83 11.64 -9.07 6.55
N PRO A 84 12.97 -9.18 6.73
CA PRO A 84 13.81 -10.00 5.88
C PRO A 84 13.34 -11.45 5.79
N GLY A 85 13.38 -12.04 4.59
CA GLY A 85 12.89 -13.39 4.31
C GLY A 85 11.38 -13.55 4.39
N ARG A 86 10.61 -12.44 4.46
CA ARG A 86 9.14 -12.46 4.37
C ARG A 86 8.69 -11.92 3.03
N SER A 87 7.47 -12.29 2.66
CA SER A 87 6.77 -11.80 1.48
C SER A 87 5.33 -11.48 1.84
N ALA A 88 4.70 -10.64 1.02
CA ALA A 88 3.29 -10.32 1.12
C ALA A 88 2.57 -10.83 -0.15
N TYR A 89 1.50 -11.60 0.06
CA TYR A 89 0.62 -12.03 -1.03
C TYR A 89 -0.62 -11.16 -1.07
N VAL A 90 -0.73 -10.35 -2.14
CA VAL A 90 -1.66 -9.23 -2.19
C VAL A 90 -2.42 -9.14 -3.50
N ARG A 91 -3.50 -8.36 -3.50
CA ARG A 91 -4.27 -7.95 -4.68
C ARG A 91 -4.71 -6.51 -4.52
N ALA A 92 -4.94 -5.81 -5.62
CA ALA A 92 -5.60 -4.51 -5.58
C ALA A 92 -7.02 -4.62 -5.01
N GLU A 93 -7.36 -3.75 -4.06
CA GLU A 93 -8.71 -3.62 -3.51
C GLU A 93 -9.73 -3.24 -4.60
N GLY A 94 -10.95 -3.79 -4.51
CA GLY A 94 -12.00 -3.56 -5.51
C GLY A 94 -11.81 -4.27 -6.86
N HIS A 95 -10.71 -5.01 -7.05
CA HIS A 95 -10.44 -5.77 -8.28
C HIS A 95 -10.40 -7.28 -7.99
N VAL A 96 -11.05 -8.08 -8.84
CA VAL A 96 -10.92 -9.56 -8.84
C VAL A 96 -9.75 -10.01 -9.76
N GLY A 97 -8.83 -9.07 -10.07
CA GLY A 97 -7.79 -9.24 -11.08
C GLY A 97 -6.50 -9.88 -10.56
N ALA A 98 -5.38 -9.49 -11.18
CA ALA A 98 -4.06 -10.03 -10.91
C ALA A 98 -3.67 -9.99 -9.43
N ARG A 99 -3.01 -11.07 -9.00
CA ARG A 99 -2.46 -11.21 -7.65
C ARG A 99 -0.95 -11.03 -7.73
N TYR A 100 -0.36 -10.55 -6.65
CA TYR A 100 1.04 -10.18 -6.62
C TYR A 100 1.73 -10.74 -5.40
N LEU A 101 2.96 -11.18 -5.58
CA LEU A 101 3.90 -11.45 -4.50
C LEU A 101 4.85 -10.26 -4.38
N ILE A 102 4.89 -9.64 -3.20
CA ILE A 102 5.86 -8.61 -2.86
C ILE A 102 6.91 -9.25 -1.97
N VAL A 103 8.18 -9.15 -2.34
CA VAL A 103 9.28 -9.69 -1.54
C VAL A 103 9.94 -8.59 -0.70
N ASP A 104 10.85 -8.97 0.19
CA ASP A 104 11.51 -8.06 1.12
C ASP A 104 12.43 -7.01 0.48
N THR A 105 12.79 -7.18 -0.80
CA THR A 105 13.45 -6.15 -1.60
C THR A 105 12.49 -5.10 -2.16
N GLY A 106 11.18 -5.24 -1.93
CA GLY A 106 10.14 -4.30 -2.38
C GLY A 106 9.72 -4.48 -3.84
N VAL A 107 10.19 -5.51 -4.53
CA VAL A 107 9.75 -5.83 -5.90
C VAL A 107 8.42 -6.60 -5.86
N ARG A 108 7.46 -6.20 -6.70
CA ARG A 108 6.21 -6.93 -6.92
C ARG A 108 6.32 -7.83 -8.15
N PHE A 109 5.87 -9.06 -8.02
CA PHE A 109 5.80 -10.03 -9.12
C PHE A 109 4.35 -10.43 -9.33
N ALA A 110 3.86 -10.37 -10.57
CA ALA A 110 2.52 -10.86 -10.89
C ALA A 110 2.47 -12.39 -10.79
N ILE A 111 1.39 -12.94 -10.27
CA ILE A 111 1.12 -14.38 -10.23
C ILE A 111 0.15 -14.72 -11.36
N HIS A 112 0.54 -15.66 -12.21
CA HIS A 112 -0.23 -16.03 -13.40
C HIS A 112 -1.62 -16.58 -13.08
N ASP A 113 -1.68 -17.61 -12.25
CA ASP A 113 -2.90 -18.36 -11.95
C ASP A 113 -2.86 -19.00 -10.54
N ASP A 114 -3.91 -19.75 -10.21
CA ASP A 114 -4.00 -20.46 -8.93
C ASP A 114 -2.98 -21.59 -8.81
N ASP A 115 -2.63 -22.24 -9.92
CA ASP A 115 -1.69 -23.35 -9.92
C ASP A 115 -0.27 -22.85 -9.62
N ALA A 116 0.15 -21.74 -10.23
CA ALA A 116 1.39 -21.05 -9.87
C ALA A 116 1.39 -20.61 -8.40
N ALA A 117 0.26 -20.09 -7.88
CA ALA A 117 0.17 -19.73 -6.47
C ALA A 117 0.32 -20.95 -5.54
N ARG A 118 -0.28 -22.09 -5.89
CA ARG A 118 -0.18 -23.35 -5.14
C ARG A 118 1.23 -23.93 -5.19
N ASP A 119 1.84 -23.97 -6.38
CA ASP A 119 3.20 -24.47 -6.59
C ASP A 119 4.24 -23.64 -5.82
N LEU A 120 4.00 -22.32 -5.68
CA LEU A 120 4.79 -21.40 -4.86
C LEU A 120 4.50 -21.51 -3.35
N GLY A 121 3.51 -22.30 -2.94
CA GLY A 121 3.13 -22.45 -1.53
C GLY A 121 2.47 -21.20 -0.92
N LEU A 122 1.83 -20.36 -1.73
CA LEU A 122 1.18 -19.15 -1.26
C LEU A 122 -0.11 -19.47 -0.48
N PRO A 123 -0.45 -18.69 0.56
CA PRO A 123 -1.67 -18.94 1.34
C PRO A 123 -2.93 -18.72 0.49
N PRO A 124 -4.05 -19.39 0.80
CA PRO A 124 -5.30 -19.22 0.05
C PRO A 124 -5.92 -17.83 0.26
N ALA A 125 -5.65 -17.20 1.40
CA ALA A 125 -6.11 -15.86 1.71
C ALA A 125 -5.17 -14.82 1.08
N VAL A 126 -5.74 -13.95 0.25
CA VAL A 126 -5.05 -12.82 -0.37
C VAL A 126 -5.43 -11.53 0.35
N THR A 127 -4.44 -10.73 0.73
CA THR A 127 -4.68 -9.42 1.33
C THR A 127 -5.00 -8.39 0.25
N ALA A 128 -6.17 -7.75 0.32
CA ALA A 128 -6.47 -6.60 -0.52
C ALA A 128 -5.64 -5.38 -0.05
N ILE A 129 -5.11 -4.57 -0.97
CA ILE A 129 -4.38 -3.34 -0.66
C ILE A 129 -4.75 -2.23 -1.65
N PRO A 130 -4.55 -0.95 -1.32
CA PRO A 130 -4.81 0.14 -2.26
C PRO A 130 -3.98 0.01 -3.53
N LEU A 131 -4.63 0.18 -4.68
CA LEU A 131 -3.96 0.15 -5.98
C LEU A 131 -2.77 1.14 -6.07
N PRO A 132 -2.83 2.38 -5.53
CA PRO A 132 -1.68 3.29 -5.57
C PRO A 132 -0.43 2.72 -4.88
N LEU A 133 -0.59 2.03 -3.75
CA LEU A 133 0.54 1.42 -3.03
C LEU A 133 1.17 0.30 -3.86
N LEU A 134 0.34 -0.54 -4.48
CA LEU A 134 0.80 -1.60 -5.35
C LEU A 134 1.48 -1.06 -6.61
N ALA A 135 0.91 -0.04 -7.25
CA ALA A 135 1.41 0.55 -8.49
C ALA A 135 2.75 1.25 -8.31
N ALA A 136 3.03 1.81 -7.12
CA ALA A 136 4.28 2.48 -6.80
C ALA A 136 5.48 1.53 -6.67
N LEU A 137 5.27 0.22 -6.51
CA LEU A 137 6.37 -0.74 -6.34
C LEU A 137 7.01 -1.13 -7.70
N PRO A 138 8.34 -1.33 -7.75
CA PRO A 138 9.01 -1.85 -8.93
C PRO A 138 8.42 -3.19 -9.36
N ALA A 139 8.15 -3.34 -10.66
CA ALA A 139 7.61 -4.56 -11.23
C ALA A 139 8.74 -5.53 -11.64
N GLY A 140 8.67 -6.75 -11.12
CA GLY A 140 9.44 -7.90 -11.59
C GLY A 140 8.72 -8.68 -12.69
N PRO A 141 9.35 -9.72 -13.25
CA PRO A 141 8.72 -10.64 -14.19
C PRO A 141 7.50 -11.33 -13.57
N GLU A 142 6.59 -11.78 -14.41
CA GLU A 142 5.48 -12.62 -13.97
C GLU A 142 5.98 -14.01 -13.55
N LEU A 143 5.48 -14.50 -12.41
CA LEU A 143 5.73 -15.84 -11.92
C LEU A 143 4.73 -16.81 -12.54
N SER A 144 5.24 -17.65 -13.44
CA SER A 144 4.49 -18.70 -14.12
C SER A 144 5.39 -19.88 -14.41
N LYS A 145 4.79 -21.07 -14.57
CA LYS A 145 5.53 -22.28 -14.97
C LYS A 145 6.22 -22.12 -16.33
N ALA A 146 5.56 -21.42 -17.26
CA ALA A 146 6.11 -21.12 -18.58
C ALA A 146 7.37 -20.25 -18.47
N ASN A 147 7.33 -19.16 -17.69
CA ASN A 147 8.48 -18.27 -17.47
C ASN A 147 9.59 -18.93 -16.64
N ALA A 148 9.29 -19.97 -15.86
CA ALA A 148 10.29 -20.75 -15.15
C ALA A 148 11.02 -21.76 -16.08
N SER A 149 10.40 -22.17 -17.19
CA SER A 149 10.91 -23.19 -18.10
C SER A 149 11.85 -22.63 -19.17
N VAL A 150 12.75 -21.72 -18.78
CA VAL A 150 13.73 -21.09 -19.70
C VAL A 150 15.04 -21.87 -19.69
N ALA A 151 15.48 -22.31 -20.88
CA ALA A 151 16.81 -22.89 -21.06
C ALA A 151 17.88 -21.82 -20.79
N ARG A 152 18.83 -22.13 -19.91
CA ARG A 152 19.98 -21.27 -19.62
C ARG A 152 21.26 -22.00 -19.97
N ASP A 153 21.94 -21.53 -21.00
CA ASP A 153 23.31 -21.95 -21.28
C ASP A 153 24.27 -21.14 -20.40
N THR A 154 25.08 -21.84 -19.61
CA THR A 154 26.13 -21.22 -18.77
C THR A 154 27.49 -21.61 -19.29
N VAL A 155 28.36 -20.64 -19.58
CA VAL A 155 29.78 -20.90 -19.84
C VAL A 155 30.46 -21.10 -18.49
N ALA A 156 30.89 -22.33 -18.21
CA ALA A 156 31.68 -22.60 -17.02
C ALA A 156 33.03 -21.89 -17.14
N THR A 157 33.35 -20.99 -16.22
CA THR A 157 34.71 -20.49 -16.05
C THR A 157 35.55 -21.60 -15.44
N ALA A 158 36.37 -22.24 -16.27
CA ALA A 158 37.39 -23.18 -15.81
C ALA A 158 38.32 -22.44 -14.83
N ARG A 159 38.49 -23.02 -13.64
CA ARG A 159 39.41 -22.55 -12.60
C ARG A 159 40.74 -23.28 -12.71
#